data_AF-A0A0M4DPL4-F1
#
_entry.id   AF-A0A0M4DPL4-F1
#
_cell.length_a   1.000
_cell.length_b   1.000
_cell.length_c   1.000
_cell.angle_alpha   90.00
_cell.angle_beta   90.00
_cell.angle_gamma   90.00
#
_symmetry.space_group_name_H-M   'P 1'
#
loop_
_entity.id
_entity.type
_entity.pdbx_description
1 polymer ?
#
loop_
_entity_poly.entity_id
_entity_poly.type
_entity_poly.pdbx_seq_one_letter_code
_entity_poly.pdbx_strand_id
1 'polypeptide(L)'
;MSFSSTERYQHVHSTHDATMTAEQFSTVFQVTKEFNSIPEDVVLESGFPVQSPSEILELARRIRKSLLAGPVDVHFVSPSASDSRTLRISASAGEQGHGAASTGEVPLAAGQLWRPLIDVAVATLGEKELRFRTGFTKDEVASAAAPLDDLFAVQ
;
A
#
# COMPACT_ATOMS: atom_id res chain seq x y z
N MET A 1 -11.79 25.47 46.00
CA MET A 1 -11.54 26.26 44.77
C MET A 1 -10.03 26.32 44.62
N SER A 2 -9.35 25.75 43.62
CA SER A 2 -9.76 25.27 42.30
C SER A 2 -8.81 24.15 41.88
N PHE A 3 -9.37 23.07 41.33
CA PHE A 3 -8.63 22.11 40.51
C PHE A 3 -8.35 22.76 39.16
N SER A 4 -7.14 22.59 38.61
CA SER A 4 -6.86 22.49 37.15
C SER A 4 -5.35 22.38 36.91
N SER A 5 -4.75 21.22 37.20
CA SER A 5 -3.61 20.76 36.40
C SER A 5 -4.19 19.86 35.33
N THR A 6 -4.64 20.46 34.23
CA THR A 6 -4.98 19.69 33.03
C THR A 6 -3.66 19.37 32.34
N GLU A 7 -3.01 18.30 32.80
CA GLU A 7 -2.07 17.55 31.98
C GLU A 7 -2.81 17.18 30.70
N ARG A 8 -2.59 17.95 29.64
CA ARG A 8 -2.98 17.54 28.29
C ARG A 8 -2.08 16.37 27.94
N TYR A 9 -2.60 15.18 28.21
CA TYR A 9 -2.12 13.92 27.66
C TYR A 9 -1.74 14.14 26.20
N GLN A 10 -0.45 14.03 25.93
CA GLN A 10 0.09 13.74 24.62
C GLN A 10 -0.53 12.40 24.19
N HIS A 11 -1.64 12.45 23.47
CA HIS A 11 -2.02 11.33 22.62
C HIS A 11 -1.27 11.52 21.31
N VAL A 12 0.01 11.13 21.33
CA VAL A 12 0.74 10.80 20.10
C VAL A 12 0.09 9.51 19.61
N HIS A 13 -1.04 9.65 18.94
CA HIS A 13 -1.55 8.60 18.10
C HIS A 13 -0.52 8.44 16.99
N SER A 14 0.27 7.37 17.02
CA SER A 14 1.16 7.02 15.92
C SER A 14 0.29 6.65 14.70
N THR A 15 -0.17 7.66 13.96
CA THR A 15 -0.56 7.47 12.57
C THR A 15 0.72 7.03 11.85
N HIS A 16 0.74 5.77 11.43
CA HIS A 16 1.80 5.30 10.56
C HIS A 16 1.42 5.75 9.17
N ASP A 17 2.09 6.82 8.75
CA ASP A 17 1.88 7.47 7.48
C ASP A 17 3.03 7.08 6.54
N ALA A 18 2.72 6.34 5.48
CA ALA A 18 3.68 6.11 4.40
C ALA A 18 3.26 6.91 3.18
N THR A 19 4.24 7.50 2.49
CA THR A 19 4.00 8.24 1.26
C THR A 19 4.74 7.56 0.13
N MET A 20 4.02 7.24 -0.94
CA MET A 20 4.57 6.64 -2.15
C MET A 20 4.25 7.55 -3.34
N THR A 21 5.25 7.88 -4.16
CA THR A 21 5.03 8.73 -5.33
C THR A 21 4.17 8.02 -6.39
N ALA A 22 3.57 8.78 -7.31
CA ALA A 22 2.80 8.21 -8.42
C ALA A 22 3.62 7.21 -9.27
N GLU A 23 4.92 7.47 -9.45
CA GLU A 23 5.83 6.58 -10.19
C GLU A 23 6.09 5.28 -9.43
N GLN A 24 6.40 5.38 -8.12
CA GLN A 24 6.58 4.21 -7.26
C GLN A 24 5.30 3.35 -7.22
N PHE A 25 4.14 3.98 -7.08
CA PHE A 25 2.86 3.27 -7.13
C PHE A 25 2.63 2.60 -8.49
N SER A 26 2.97 3.27 -9.59
CA SER A 26 2.85 2.69 -10.93
C SER A 26 3.70 1.42 -11.07
N THR A 27 4.95 1.45 -10.58
CA THR A 27 5.84 0.28 -10.55
C THR A 27 5.23 -0.87 -9.74
N VAL A 28 4.81 -0.59 -8.50
CA VAL A 28 4.15 -1.58 -7.63
C VAL A 28 2.88 -2.15 -8.28
N PHE A 29 2.08 -1.29 -8.90
CA PHE A 29 0.83 -1.68 -9.57
C PHE A 29 1.09 -2.61 -10.77
N GLN A 30 2.16 -2.39 -11.55
CA GLN A 30 2.50 -3.29 -12.67
C GLN A 30 2.83 -4.68 -12.17
N VAL A 31 3.58 -4.82 -11.07
CA VAL A 31 3.87 -6.12 -10.48
C VAL A 31 2.61 -6.76 -9.91
N THR A 32 1.75 -5.95 -9.26
CA THR A 32 0.47 -6.41 -8.69
C THR A 32 -0.46 -7.03 -9.74
N LYS A 33 -0.43 -6.54 -10.99
CA LYS A 33 -1.19 -7.14 -12.10
C LYS A 33 -0.78 -8.58 -12.42
N GLU A 34 0.44 -8.95 -12.09
CA GLU A 34 0.98 -10.27 -12.38
C GLU A 34 0.66 -11.28 -11.27
N PHE A 35 0.00 -10.86 -10.18
CA PHE A 35 -0.39 -11.74 -9.07
C PHE A 35 -1.28 -12.92 -9.51
N ASN A 36 -2.19 -12.68 -10.46
CA ASN A 36 -3.02 -13.75 -11.03
C ASN A 36 -2.25 -14.74 -11.91
N SER A 37 -1.00 -14.45 -12.24
CA SER A 37 -0.11 -15.38 -12.94
C SER A 37 0.73 -16.23 -11.98
N ILE A 38 0.66 -15.98 -10.67
CA ILE A 38 1.32 -16.79 -9.66
C ILE A 38 0.52 -18.08 -9.48
N PRO A 39 1.17 -19.26 -9.53
CA PRO A 39 0.50 -20.53 -9.25
C PRO A 39 -0.12 -20.56 -7.84
N GLU A 40 -1.31 -21.15 -7.71
CA GLU A 40 -2.03 -21.21 -6.43
C GLU A 40 -1.26 -21.97 -5.36
N ASP A 41 -0.51 -23.01 -5.74
CA ASP A 41 0.37 -23.77 -4.85
C ASP A 41 1.41 -22.86 -4.19
N VAL A 42 2.05 -21.98 -4.95
CA VAL A 42 3.05 -21.02 -4.44
C VAL A 42 2.42 -20.02 -3.46
N VAL A 43 1.19 -19.55 -3.74
CA VAL A 43 0.44 -18.64 -2.85
C VAL A 43 0.13 -19.31 -1.52
N LEU A 44 -0.33 -20.58 -1.57
CA LEU A 44 -0.65 -21.39 -0.40
C LEU A 44 0.59 -21.75 0.42
N GLU A 45 1.68 -22.16 -0.21
CA GLU A 45 2.96 -22.48 0.45
C GLU A 45 3.56 -21.27 1.17
N SER A 46 3.29 -20.07 0.67
CA SER A 46 3.72 -18.82 1.28
C SER A 46 2.80 -18.36 2.44
N GLY A 47 1.75 -19.12 2.76
CA GLY A 47 0.84 -18.84 3.88
C GLY A 47 -0.22 -17.78 3.60
N PHE A 48 -0.39 -17.34 2.35
CA PHE A 48 -1.42 -16.38 1.98
C PHE A 48 -2.78 -17.06 1.79
N PRO A 49 -3.89 -16.41 2.18
CA PRO A 49 -5.20 -16.83 1.72
C PRO A 49 -5.27 -16.78 0.19
N VAL A 50 -5.84 -17.81 -0.43
CA VAL A 50 -5.99 -17.93 -1.90
C VAL A 50 -6.69 -16.72 -2.54
N GLN A 51 -7.55 -16.03 -1.78
CA GLN A 51 -8.31 -14.88 -2.24
C GLN A 51 -7.49 -13.58 -2.27
N SER A 52 -6.41 -13.49 -1.50
CA SER A 52 -5.63 -12.27 -1.29
C SER A 52 -5.03 -11.67 -2.57
N PRO A 53 -4.47 -12.44 -3.53
CA PRO A 53 -4.02 -11.91 -4.82
C PRO A 53 -5.09 -11.10 -5.56
N SER A 54 -6.32 -11.61 -5.62
CA SER A 54 -7.42 -10.97 -6.33
C SER A 54 -7.95 -9.73 -5.59
N GLU A 55 -8.02 -9.79 -4.26
CA GLU A 55 -8.44 -8.66 -3.43
C GLU A 55 -7.43 -7.50 -3.52
N ILE A 56 -6.14 -7.80 -3.51
CA ILE A 56 -5.07 -6.80 -3.64
C ILE A 56 -5.03 -6.21 -5.05
N LEU A 57 -5.30 -7.00 -6.09
CA LEU A 57 -5.41 -6.46 -7.44
C LEU A 57 -6.61 -5.50 -7.59
N GLU A 58 -7.77 -5.86 -7.05
CA GLU A 58 -8.95 -4.99 -7.06
C GLU A 58 -8.72 -3.71 -6.25
N LEU A 59 -8.06 -3.84 -5.11
CA LEU A 59 -7.53 -2.72 -4.32
C LEU A 59 -6.64 -1.80 -5.15
N ALA A 60 -5.61 -2.34 -5.79
CA ALA A 60 -4.64 -1.58 -6.55
C ALA A 60 -5.28 -0.88 -7.75
N ARG A 61 -6.29 -1.51 -8.38
CA ARG A 61 -7.11 -0.89 -9.44
C ARG A 61 -7.91 0.30 -8.93
N ARG A 62 -8.52 0.20 -7.75
CA ARG A 62 -9.25 1.32 -7.13
C ARG A 62 -8.32 2.50 -6.87
N ILE A 63 -7.12 2.25 -6.34
CA ILE A 63 -6.13 3.30 -6.09
C ILE A 63 -5.68 3.93 -7.41
N ARG A 64 -5.34 3.12 -8.41
CA ARG A 64 -4.96 3.61 -9.74
C ARG A 64 -6.05 4.48 -10.36
N LYS A 65 -7.32 4.11 -10.23
CA LYS A 65 -8.44 4.90 -10.72
C LYS A 65 -8.50 6.28 -10.05
N SER A 66 -8.20 6.36 -8.77
CA SER A 66 -8.11 7.63 -8.03
C SER A 66 -6.91 8.48 -8.50
N LEU A 67 -5.79 7.87 -8.86
CA LEU A 67 -4.59 8.55 -9.37
C LEU A 67 -4.72 9.07 -10.81
N LEU A 68 -5.64 8.53 -11.61
CA LEU A 68 -5.92 9.05 -12.96
C LEU A 68 -6.51 10.48 -12.94
N ALA A 69 -6.88 11.00 -11.78
CA ALA A 69 -7.34 12.38 -11.60
C ALA A 69 -6.18 13.42 -11.51
N GLY A 70 -4.91 12.99 -11.40
CA GLY A 70 -3.74 13.87 -11.42
C GLY A 70 -2.49 13.23 -10.80
N PRO A 71 -1.28 13.75 -11.10
CA PRO A 71 -0.04 13.27 -10.48
C PRO A 71 -0.04 13.64 -9.01
N VAL A 72 -0.06 12.61 -8.17
CA VAL A 72 -0.40 12.74 -6.78
C VAL A 72 0.36 11.69 -5.97
N ASP A 73 0.89 12.10 -4.82
CA ASP A 73 1.48 11.18 -3.85
C ASP A 73 0.39 10.38 -3.13
N VAL A 74 0.65 9.08 -2.97
CA VAL A 74 -0.20 8.10 -2.32
C VAL A 74 0.14 8.09 -0.84
N HIS A 75 -0.73 8.67 -0.02
CA HIS A 75 -0.61 8.63 1.43
C HIS A 75 -1.40 7.46 1.99
N PHE A 76 -0.72 6.58 2.71
CA PHE A 76 -1.33 5.49 3.44
C PHE A 76 -1.46 5.89 4.91
N VAL A 77 -2.67 5.97 5.42
CA VAL A 77 -2.96 6.30 6.82
C VAL A 77 -3.54 5.06 7.50
N SER A 78 -2.78 4.48 8.43
CA SER A 78 -3.30 3.43 9.31
C SER A 78 -4.25 4.04 10.36
N PRO A 79 -5.45 3.47 10.58
CA PRO A 79 -6.43 4.07 11.49
C PRO A 79 -5.93 4.00 12.93
N SER A 80 -6.08 5.09 13.67
CA SER A 80 -5.96 5.08 15.12
C SER A 80 -6.98 4.11 15.73
N ALA A 81 -6.63 3.55 16.90
CA ALA A 81 -7.25 2.41 17.59
C ALA A 81 -8.79 2.38 17.79
N SER A 82 -9.55 3.35 17.28
CA SER A 82 -11.01 3.43 17.38
C SER A 82 -11.78 3.04 16.11
N ASP A 83 -11.16 3.07 14.92
CA ASP A 83 -11.80 2.71 13.62
C ASP A 83 -11.10 1.49 12.97
N SER A 84 -10.82 0.51 13.82
CA SER A 84 -9.97 -0.64 13.53
C SER A 84 -10.53 -1.52 12.41
N ARG A 85 -10.02 -1.37 11.18
CA ARG A 85 -9.76 -2.43 10.17
C ARG A 85 -9.49 -1.92 8.76
N THR A 86 -9.54 -0.61 8.49
CA THR A 86 -9.37 -0.10 7.12
C THR A 86 -8.18 0.83 6.97
N LEU A 87 -7.29 0.51 6.04
CA LEU A 87 -6.22 1.38 5.54
C LEU A 87 -6.84 2.47 4.66
N ARG A 88 -6.59 3.72 5.01
CA ARG A 88 -7.06 4.88 4.24
C ARG A 88 -5.97 5.34 3.30
N ILE A 89 -6.32 5.53 2.03
CA ILE A 89 -5.38 5.90 0.98
C ILE A 89 -5.84 7.22 0.38
N SER A 90 -5.03 8.24 0.57
CA SER A 90 -5.33 9.59 0.11
C SER A 90 -4.38 9.96 -1.01
N ALA A 91 -4.95 10.41 -2.11
CA ALA A 91 -4.21 11.05 -3.17
C ALA A 91 -4.27 12.58 -2.91
N SER A 92 -3.16 13.23 -2.51
CA SER A 92 -3.06 14.70 -2.45
C SER A 92 -2.31 15.32 -3.64
N ALA A 93 -2.97 16.21 -4.40
CA ALA A 93 -2.23 17.13 -5.26
C ALA A 93 -1.37 18.03 -4.36
N GLY A 94 -0.09 18.20 -4.69
CA GLY A 94 0.88 18.92 -3.87
C GLY A 94 0.37 20.30 -3.37
N GLU A 95 0.95 20.73 -2.25
CA GLU A 95 0.67 21.83 -1.28
C GLU A 95 -0.16 23.09 -1.65
N GLN A 96 -0.71 23.29 -2.84
CA GLN A 96 -1.36 24.55 -3.25
C GLN A 96 -2.79 24.45 -3.79
N GLY A 97 -3.51 23.34 -3.60
CA GLY A 97 -4.88 23.23 -4.12
C GLY A 97 -5.83 22.58 -3.14
N HIS A 98 -6.84 23.32 -2.68
CA HIS A 98 -8.08 22.81 -2.11
C HIS A 98 -8.88 22.01 -3.17
N GLY A 99 -8.32 20.90 -3.66
CA GLY A 99 -8.91 20.02 -4.67
C GLY A 99 -9.03 18.61 -4.10
N ALA A 100 -10.25 18.08 -4.07
CA ALA A 100 -10.66 16.86 -3.37
C ALA A 100 -9.59 15.75 -3.31
N ALA A 101 -9.06 15.50 -2.11
CA ALA A 101 -8.28 14.31 -1.81
C ALA A 101 -9.15 13.08 -2.09
N SER A 102 -8.91 12.40 -3.21
CA SER A 102 -9.60 11.14 -3.50
C SER A 102 -9.13 10.13 -2.46
N THR A 103 -10.02 9.85 -1.51
CA THR A 103 -9.78 8.93 -0.41
C THR A 103 -10.40 7.58 -0.77
N GLY A 104 -9.59 6.53 -0.83
CA GLY A 104 -10.07 5.14 -0.83
C GLY A 104 -9.85 4.49 0.53
N GLU A 105 -10.71 3.55 0.92
CA GLU A 105 -10.57 2.78 2.16
C GLU A 105 -10.62 1.30 1.86
N VAL A 106 -9.67 0.56 2.41
CA VAL A 106 -9.48 -0.87 2.10
C VAL A 106 -9.16 -1.64 3.36
N PRO A 107 -9.50 -2.93 3.48
CA PRO A 107 -9.17 -3.70 4.67
C PRO A 107 -7.65 -3.72 4.93
N LEU A 108 -7.24 -3.40 6.15
CA LEU A 108 -5.85 -3.39 6.61
C LEU A 108 -5.19 -4.75 6.39
N ALA A 109 -5.92 -5.83 6.65
CA ALA A 109 -5.47 -7.19 6.41
C ALA A 109 -5.07 -7.43 4.95
N ALA A 110 -5.80 -6.86 3.98
CA ALA A 110 -5.43 -6.97 2.58
C ALA A 110 -4.20 -6.12 2.23
N GLY A 111 -4.09 -4.92 2.83
CA GLY A 111 -2.91 -4.06 2.68
C GLY A 111 -1.62 -4.71 3.18
N GLN A 112 -1.68 -5.38 4.33
CA GLN A 112 -0.52 -6.05 4.96
C GLN A 112 0.06 -7.17 4.12
N LEU A 113 -0.76 -7.85 3.33
CA LEU A 113 -0.31 -8.95 2.46
C LEU A 113 0.28 -8.45 1.14
N TRP A 114 0.15 -7.16 0.82
CA TRP A 114 0.58 -6.63 -0.47
C TRP A 114 2.09 -6.73 -0.67
N ARG A 115 2.88 -6.23 0.28
CA ARG A 115 4.34 -6.26 0.17
C ARG A 115 4.91 -7.69 0.10
N PRO A 116 4.50 -8.63 0.97
CA PRO A 116 4.92 -10.02 0.86
C PRO A 116 4.53 -10.68 -0.48
N LEU A 117 3.35 -10.37 -1.03
CA LEU A 117 2.94 -10.89 -2.34
C LEU A 117 3.76 -10.31 -3.51
N ILE A 118 4.26 -9.07 -3.40
CA ILE A 118 5.23 -8.52 -4.35
C ILE A 118 6.50 -9.37 -4.35
N ASP A 119 7.01 -9.75 -3.17
CA ASP A 119 8.22 -10.58 -3.09
C ASP A 119 8.00 -11.97 -3.70
N VAL A 120 6.85 -12.60 -3.44
CA VAL A 120 6.47 -13.87 -4.07
C VAL A 120 6.40 -13.71 -5.59
N ALA A 121 5.77 -12.65 -6.10
CA ALA A 121 5.67 -12.39 -7.54
C ALA A 121 7.05 -12.24 -8.18
N VAL A 122 7.93 -11.44 -7.56
CA VAL A 122 9.31 -11.21 -8.03
C VAL A 122 10.12 -12.51 -8.01
N ALA A 123 10.00 -13.32 -6.95
CA ALA A 123 10.68 -14.60 -6.84
C ALA A 123 10.17 -15.62 -7.88
N THR A 124 8.87 -15.66 -8.12
CA THR A 124 8.22 -16.59 -9.05
C THR A 124 8.56 -16.28 -10.51
N LEU A 125 8.51 -14.99 -10.89
CA LEU A 125 8.85 -14.57 -12.25
C LEU A 125 10.35 -14.70 -12.52
N GLY A 126 11.19 -14.38 -11.53
CA GLY A 126 12.62 -14.23 -11.72
C GLY A 126 12.97 -12.98 -12.54
N GLU A 127 14.26 -12.63 -12.56
CA GLU A 127 14.73 -11.31 -13.02
C GLU A 127 14.40 -11.00 -14.49
N LYS A 128 14.60 -11.98 -15.39
CA LYS A 128 14.38 -11.78 -16.83
C LYS A 128 12.90 -11.61 -17.16
N GLU A 129 12.04 -12.46 -16.59
CA GLU A 129 10.60 -12.43 -16.87
C GLU A 129 9.94 -11.22 -16.20
N LEU A 130 10.37 -10.85 -14.98
CA LEU A 130 9.92 -9.64 -14.31
C LEU A 130 10.14 -8.42 -15.19
N ARG A 131 11.35 -8.27 -15.73
CA ARG A 131 11.70 -7.15 -16.61
C ARG A 131 10.93 -7.18 -17.92
N PHE A 132 10.73 -8.36 -18.51
CA PHE A 132 9.96 -8.51 -19.74
C PHE A 132 8.48 -8.11 -19.55
N ARG A 133 7.85 -8.53 -18.46
CA ARG A 133 6.41 -8.31 -18.22
C ARG A 133 6.10 -6.94 -17.65
N THR A 134 6.94 -6.43 -16.76
CA THR A 134 6.67 -5.18 -16.02
C THR A 134 7.49 -4.00 -16.51
N GLY A 135 8.61 -4.25 -17.21
CA GLY A 135 9.58 -3.22 -17.60
C GLY A 135 10.61 -2.88 -16.54
N PHE A 136 10.48 -3.40 -15.31
CA PHE A 136 11.29 -3.03 -14.16
C PHE A 136 12.19 -4.17 -13.68
N THR A 137 13.32 -3.80 -13.07
CA THR A 137 14.24 -4.70 -12.39
C THR A 137 13.78 -4.99 -10.96
N LYS A 138 14.34 -6.04 -10.35
CA LYS A 138 14.08 -6.38 -8.95
C LYS A 138 14.40 -5.22 -8.00
N ASP A 139 15.50 -4.52 -8.23
CA ASP A 139 15.92 -3.39 -7.40
C ASP A 139 14.96 -2.18 -7.53
N GLU A 140 14.48 -1.89 -8.75
CA GLU A 140 13.49 -0.83 -8.97
C GLU A 140 12.17 -1.16 -8.28
N VAL A 141 11.73 -2.42 -8.34
CA VAL A 141 10.52 -2.88 -7.64
C VAL A 141 10.70 -2.81 -6.12
N ALA A 142 11.84 -3.25 -5.59
CA ALA A 142 12.11 -3.19 -4.15
C ALA A 142 12.16 -1.74 -3.64
N SER A 143 12.82 -0.85 -4.37
CA SER A 143 12.88 0.59 -4.06
C SER A 143 11.49 1.24 -4.09
N ALA A 144 10.66 0.88 -5.08
CA ALA A 144 9.29 1.37 -5.18
C ALA A 144 8.36 0.81 -4.10
N ALA A 145 8.62 -0.40 -3.62
CA ALA A 145 7.81 -1.07 -2.59
C ALA A 145 8.25 -0.72 -1.15
N ALA A 146 9.42 -0.09 -0.94
CA ALA A 146 9.93 0.29 0.38
C ALA A 146 8.93 1.08 1.25
N PRO A 147 8.11 2.02 0.72
CA PRO A 147 7.10 2.69 1.53
C PRO A 147 6.04 1.75 2.11
N LEU A 148 5.78 0.59 1.49
CA LEU A 148 4.88 -0.43 2.04
C LEU A 148 5.54 -1.20 3.19
N ASP A 149 6.87 -1.37 3.17
CA ASP A 149 7.60 -1.96 4.30
C ASP A 149 7.47 -1.04 5.53
N ASP A 150 7.74 0.27 5.37
CA ASP A 150 7.64 1.26 6.44
C ASP A 150 6.22 1.39 7.01
N LEU A 151 5.20 1.21 6.17
CA LEU A 151 3.79 1.25 6.56
C LEU A 151 3.39 0.11 7.51
N PHE A 152 4.04 -1.05 7.38
CA PHE A 152 3.68 -2.28 8.11
C PHE A 152 4.78 -2.81 9.04
N ALA A 153 5.92 -2.11 9.14
CA ALA A 153 7.12 -2.54 9.89
C ALA A 153 6.95 -2.61 11.42
N VAL A 154 5.81 -2.18 11.98
CA VAL A 154 5.55 -2.26 13.42
C VAL A 154 4.20 -2.94 13.68
N GLN A 155 4.25 -4.25 13.95
CA GLN A 155 3.20 -5.00 14.66
C GLN A 155 3.79 -5.67 15.88
#